data_AF-A0AAW9RL57-F1
#
_entry.id   AF-A0AAW9RL57-F1
#
_cell.length_a   1.000
_cell.length_b   1.000
_cell.length_c   1.000
_cell.angle_alpha   90.00
_cell.angle_beta   90.00
_cell.angle_gamma   90.00
#
_symmetry.space_group_name_H-M   'P 1'
#
loop_
_entity.id
_entity.type
_entity.pdbx_description
1 polymer ?
#
loop_
_entity_poly.entity_id
_entity_poly.type
_entity_poly.pdbx_seq_one_letter_code
_entity_poly.pdbx_strand_id
1 'polypeptide(L)'
;MANPQKRSPTIRALVQIDNLQPKFAAYNGATVQGSIPLAGDTILIGELAPGNEVFSLIDVALKASRVESTSQIVEREFGFFILRSPSNAEVTAAREAILAEIGQSMSDRLKPAIESTQIITSVEPYQAQLLNKWRKGTLLVPGRTLGIVECAPAAYIAIAANEAEKAADIDIVEVRAVGRFGRLFITGSEDSVKTAIEAAAVAVNGIEGKAAD
;
A
#
# COMPACT_ATOMS: atom_id res chain seq x y z
N MET A 1 -3.46 37.54 -13.30
CA MET A 1 -2.85 36.20 -13.45
C MET A 1 -3.98 35.21 -13.65
N ALA A 2 -4.00 34.49 -14.78
CA ALA A 2 -5.05 33.51 -15.05
C ALA A 2 -4.97 32.42 -13.98
N ASN A 3 -6.10 32.11 -13.34
CA ASN A 3 -6.20 31.00 -12.41
C ASN A 3 -5.87 29.73 -13.22
N PRO A 4 -4.81 28.97 -12.91
CA PRO A 4 -4.55 27.73 -13.64
C PRO A 4 -5.80 26.87 -13.55
N GLN A 5 -6.31 26.41 -14.69
CA GLN A 5 -7.48 25.54 -14.75
C GLN A 5 -7.27 24.37 -13.78
N LYS A 6 -7.96 24.40 -12.64
CA LYS A 6 -7.87 23.39 -11.59
C LYS A 6 -8.42 22.10 -12.18
N ARG A 7 -7.55 21.24 -12.71
CA ARG A 7 -7.95 19.88 -13.07
C ARG A 7 -8.46 19.22 -11.79
N SER A 8 -9.67 18.69 -11.83
CA SER A 8 -10.24 18.01 -10.67
C SER A 8 -9.33 16.83 -10.29
N PRO A 9 -8.99 16.67 -8.99
CA PRO A 9 -8.13 15.58 -8.54
C PRO A 9 -8.76 14.24 -8.91
N THR A 10 -7.94 13.24 -9.24
CA THR A 10 -8.38 11.89 -9.55
C THR A 10 -7.71 10.88 -8.63
N ILE A 11 -8.52 10.03 -8.01
CA ILE A 11 -8.05 8.88 -7.25
C ILE A 11 -7.53 7.84 -8.22
N ARG A 12 -6.25 7.48 -8.09
CA ARG A 12 -5.63 6.41 -8.85
C ARG A 12 -5.76 5.07 -8.13
N ALA A 13 -5.50 5.07 -6.83
CA ALA A 13 -5.65 3.91 -5.97
C ALA A 13 -6.32 4.31 -4.67
N LEU A 14 -7.20 3.45 -4.16
CA LEU A 14 -7.79 3.62 -2.84
C LEU A 14 -8.17 2.26 -2.28
N VAL A 15 -7.61 1.88 -1.14
CA VAL A 15 -7.91 0.62 -0.47
C VAL A 15 -8.08 0.84 1.01
N GLN A 16 -9.12 0.23 1.58
CA GLN A 16 -9.33 0.12 3.01
C GLN A 16 -8.99 -1.30 3.44
N ILE A 17 -8.06 -1.43 4.39
CA ILE A 17 -7.65 -2.70 4.98
C ILE A 17 -8.21 -2.70 6.40
N ASP A 18 -9.17 -3.57 6.68
CA ASP A 18 -9.97 -3.59 7.91
C ASP A 18 -9.26 -4.22 9.11
N ASN A 19 -8.37 -5.18 8.85
CA ASN A 19 -7.60 -5.89 9.87
C ASN A 19 -6.12 -5.96 9.46
N LEU A 20 -5.34 -4.98 9.91
CA LEU A 20 -3.91 -4.91 9.62
C LEU A 20 -3.16 -6.07 10.30
N GLN A 21 -2.44 -6.86 9.51
CA GLN A 21 -1.69 -8.01 10.01
C GLN A 21 -0.47 -7.57 10.85
N PRO A 22 -0.04 -8.38 11.84
CA PRO A 22 0.97 -7.95 12.82
C PRO A 22 2.33 -7.48 12.26
N LYS A 23 2.92 -8.22 11.31
CA LYS A 23 4.21 -7.89 10.70
C LYS A 23 4.08 -6.67 9.79
N PHE A 24 2.96 -6.53 9.06
CA PHE A 24 2.71 -5.35 8.24
C PHE A 24 2.43 -4.10 9.09
N ALA A 25 1.70 -4.23 10.20
CA ALA A 25 1.54 -3.16 11.19
C ALA A 25 2.89 -2.73 11.77
N ALA A 26 3.72 -3.69 12.19
CA ALA A 26 5.07 -3.43 12.69
C ALA A 26 5.97 -2.77 11.63
N TYR A 27 5.89 -3.22 10.38
CA TYR A 27 6.59 -2.58 9.26
C TYR A 27 6.17 -1.12 9.09
N ASN A 28 4.86 -0.84 9.10
CA ASN A 28 4.37 0.54 9.04
C ASN A 28 4.88 1.34 10.25
N GLY A 29 4.78 0.82 11.47
CA GLY A 29 5.29 1.51 12.66
C GLY A 29 6.78 1.84 12.62
N ALA A 30 7.58 1.04 11.91
CA ALA A 30 9.01 1.30 11.71
C ALA A 30 9.32 2.32 10.58
N THR A 31 8.39 2.55 9.65
CA THR A 31 8.67 3.26 8.39
C THR A 31 7.88 4.53 8.16
N VAL A 32 6.75 4.69 8.83
CA VAL A 32 5.87 5.86 8.71
C VAL A 32 6.37 7.00 9.60
N GLN A 33 5.97 8.23 9.28
CA GLN A 33 6.38 9.42 10.03
C GLN A 33 5.26 10.02 10.90
N GLY A 34 4.00 9.67 10.63
CA GLY A 34 2.82 10.14 11.38
C GLY A 34 2.35 9.14 12.44
N SER A 35 1.04 9.08 12.66
CA SER A 35 0.45 8.12 13.61
C SER A 35 0.77 6.67 13.22
N ILE A 36 1.16 5.87 14.21
CA ILE A 36 1.66 4.51 14.04
C ILE A 36 0.48 3.55 14.05
N PRO A 37 0.18 2.81 12.96
CA PRO A 37 -0.85 1.77 12.98
C PRO A 37 -0.37 0.53 13.76
N LEU A 38 -1.31 -0.10 14.45
CA LEU A 38 -1.16 -1.32 15.24
C LEU A 38 -1.88 -2.48 14.56
N ALA A 39 -1.52 -3.70 14.97
CA ALA A 39 -2.23 -4.89 14.51
C ALA A 39 -3.72 -4.80 14.86
N GLY A 40 -4.59 -5.14 13.91
CA GLY A 40 -6.03 -5.03 14.07
C GLY A 40 -6.64 -3.66 13.79
N ASP A 41 -5.82 -2.62 13.58
CA ASP A 41 -6.35 -1.34 13.09
C ASP A 41 -6.90 -1.48 11.66
N THR A 42 -7.81 -0.57 11.32
CA THR A 42 -8.16 -0.30 9.93
C THR A 42 -7.28 0.83 9.38
N ILE A 43 -6.77 0.66 8.16
CA ILE A 43 -6.09 1.73 7.43
C ILE A 43 -6.78 2.03 6.09
N LEU A 44 -6.74 3.30 5.67
CA LEU A 44 -7.04 3.73 4.30
C LEU A 44 -5.74 4.17 3.65
N ILE A 45 -5.39 3.54 2.54
CA ILE A 45 -4.22 3.88 1.75
C ILE A 45 -4.67 4.32 0.36
N GLY A 46 -4.07 5.40 -0.14
CA GLY A 46 -4.47 5.96 -1.42
C GLY A 46 -3.36 6.65 -2.18
N GLU A 47 -3.55 6.72 -3.49
CA GLU A 47 -2.72 7.42 -4.47
C GLU A 47 -3.63 8.29 -5.34
N LEU A 48 -3.23 9.53 -5.60
CA LEU A 48 -4.01 10.48 -6.40
C LEU A 48 -3.15 11.38 -7.28
N ALA A 49 -3.78 12.00 -8.28
CA ALA A 49 -3.14 12.97 -9.17
C ALA A 49 -4.05 14.20 -9.37
N PRO A 50 -3.52 15.44 -9.41
CA PRO A 50 -2.13 15.82 -9.19
C PRO A 50 -1.68 15.64 -7.74
N GLY A 51 -0.38 15.39 -7.52
CA GLY A 51 0.08 14.98 -6.19
C GLY A 51 -0.12 15.97 -5.04
N ASN A 52 -0.09 17.28 -5.32
CA ASN A 52 -0.32 18.31 -4.29
C ASN A 52 -1.72 18.31 -3.69
N GLU A 53 -2.71 17.70 -4.36
CA GLU A 53 -4.08 17.62 -3.85
C GLU A 53 -4.18 16.65 -2.64
N VAL A 54 -3.12 15.93 -2.29
CA VAL A 54 -3.11 15.08 -1.09
C VAL A 54 -3.33 15.90 0.17
N PHE A 55 -2.81 17.14 0.24
CA PHE A 55 -2.92 17.96 1.46
C PHE A 55 -4.35 18.44 1.71
N SER A 56 -5.07 18.85 0.66
CA SER A 56 -6.47 19.28 0.75
C SER A 56 -7.39 18.11 1.11
N LEU A 57 -7.21 16.96 0.45
CA LEU A 57 -8.05 15.78 0.71
C LEU A 57 -7.82 15.16 2.08
N ILE A 58 -6.59 15.20 2.60
CA ILE A 58 -6.33 14.69 3.95
C ILE A 58 -6.87 15.63 5.03
N ASP A 59 -6.84 16.94 4.82
CA ASP A 59 -7.52 17.90 5.69
C ASP A 59 -9.03 17.63 5.77
N VAL A 60 -9.69 17.33 4.64
CA VAL A 60 -11.10 16.92 4.61
C VAL A 60 -11.33 15.63 5.42
N ALA A 61 -10.50 14.61 5.21
CA ALA A 61 -10.63 13.32 5.90
C ALA A 61 -10.49 13.44 7.42
N LEU A 62 -9.50 14.21 7.89
CA LEU A 62 -9.22 14.45 9.31
C LEU A 62 -10.33 15.27 9.99
N LYS A 63 -11.02 16.14 9.25
CA LYS A 63 -12.18 16.90 9.76
C LYS A 63 -13.47 16.08 9.79
N ALA A 64 -13.61 15.10 8.90
CA ALA A 64 -14.84 14.34 8.74
C ALA A 64 -15.01 13.21 9.78
N SER A 65 -13.91 12.69 10.34
CA SER A 65 -13.94 11.48 11.17
C SER A 65 -12.73 11.40 12.11
N ARG A 66 -12.74 10.47 13.06
CA ARG A 66 -11.65 10.20 14.02
C ARG A 66 -10.61 9.26 13.40
N VAL A 67 -10.00 9.72 12.32
CA VAL A 67 -8.82 9.10 11.72
C VAL A 67 -7.58 9.89 12.05
N GLU A 68 -6.43 9.23 12.04
CA GLU A 68 -5.12 9.87 12.19
C GLU A 68 -4.30 9.67 10.92
N SER A 69 -3.50 10.69 10.57
CA SER A 69 -2.62 10.63 9.40
C SER A 69 -1.33 9.89 9.75
N THR A 70 -1.06 8.80 9.05
CA THR A 70 0.15 8.00 9.14
C THR A 70 1.21 8.46 8.16
N SER A 71 0.82 8.85 6.94
CA SER A 71 1.74 9.30 5.89
C SER A 71 1.04 10.27 4.95
N GLN A 72 1.77 11.29 4.50
CA GLN A 72 1.37 12.23 3.45
C GLN A 72 2.63 12.54 2.63
N ILE A 73 2.67 12.08 1.39
CA ILE A 73 3.86 12.14 0.54
C ILE A 73 3.46 12.68 -0.83
N VAL A 74 4.24 13.62 -1.36
CA VAL A 74 4.16 14.03 -2.76
C VAL A 74 5.40 13.48 -3.45
N GLU A 75 5.19 12.58 -4.41
CA GLU A 75 6.22 12.06 -5.30
C GLU A 75 6.21 12.85 -6.62
N ARG A 76 7.14 12.57 -7.54
CA ARG A 76 7.25 13.18 -8.87
C ARG A 76 5.91 13.27 -9.61
N GLU A 77 5.11 12.21 -9.59
CA GLU A 77 3.86 12.15 -10.37
C GLU A 77 2.59 12.19 -9.52
N PHE A 78 2.63 11.60 -8.32
CA PHE A 78 1.44 11.29 -7.53
C PHE A 78 1.55 11.71 -6.07
N GLY A 79 0.39 11.92 -5.46
CA GLY A 79 0.22 12.13 -4.03
C GLY A 79 -0.16 10.81 -3.38
N PHE A 80 0.44 10.50 -2.25
CA PHE A 80 0.24 9.26 -1.52
C PHE A 80 -0.12 9.55 -0.06
N PHE A 81 -1.03 8.78 0.50
CA PHE A 81 -1.38 8.89 1.91
C PHE A 81 -1.73 7.56 2.57
N ILE A 82 -1.60 7.55 3.89
CA ILE A 82 -2.17 6.52 4.76
C ILE A 82 -2.89 7.21 5.92
N LEU A 83 -4.14 6.82 6.16
CA LEU A 83 -4.92 7.14 7.35
C LEU A 83 -5.14 5.87 8.16
N ARG A 84 -5.23 6.00 9.49
CA ARG A 84 -5.52 4.87 10.38
C ARG A 84 -6.64 5.19 11.37
N SER A 85 -7.32 4.16 11.86
CA SER A 85 -8.17 4.21 13.05
C SER A 85 -8.37 2.79 13.59
N PRO A 86 -8.56 2.61 14.91
CA PRO A 86 -9.02 1.33 15.45
C PRO A 86 -10.48 1.02 15.06
N SER A 87 -11.20 1.98 14.48
CA SER A 87 -12.59 1.83 14.03
C SER A 87 -12.68 1.81 12.50
N ASN A 88 -13.17 0.70 11.95
CA ASN A 88 -13.44 0.57 10.52
C ASN A 88 -14.45 1.62 10.01
N ALA A 89 -15.43 2.00 10.84
CA ALA A 89 -16.43 2.98 10.49
C ALA A 89 -15.84 4.39 10.33
N GLU A 90 -14.86 4.76 11.17
CA GLU A 90 -14.18 6.07 11.06
C GLU A 90 -13.38 6.15 9.76
N VAL A 91 -12.66 5.08 9.41
CA VAL A 91 -11.94 5.02 8.13
C VAL A 91 -12.89 5.07 6.93
N THR A 92 -14.03 4.39 7.03
CA THR A 92 -15.08 4.45 6.00
C THR A 92 -15.62 5.86 5.84
N ALA A 93 -15.89 6.58 6.94
CA ALA A 93 -16.37 7.96 6.90
C ALA A 93 -15.34 8.92 6.28
N ALA A 94 -14.05 8.79 6.64
CA ALA A 94 -12.95 9.52 5.99
C ALA A 94 -12.91 9.28 4.48
N ARG A 95 -13.01 8.01 4.06
CA ARG A 95 -12.98 7.60 2.66
C ARG A 95 -14.13 8.24 1.87
N GLU A 96 -15.34 8.17 2.39
CA GLU A 96 -16.51 8.76 1.73
C GLU A 96 -16.41 10.30 1.67
N ALA A 97 -15.86 10.95 2.70
CA ALA A 97 -15.63 12.39 2.68
C ALA A 97 -14.62 12.80 1.60
N ILE A 98 -13.51 12.06 1.44
CA ILE A 98 -12.53 12.29 0.36
C ILE A 98 -13.21 12.15 -1.01
N LEU A 99 -13.96 11.07 -1.21
CA LEU A 99 -14.63 10.77 -2.49
C LEU A 99 -15.70 11.81 -2.83
N ALA A 100 -16.47 12.26 -1.85
CA ALA A 100 -17.48 13.29 -2.02
C ALA A 100 -16.88 14.65 -2.42
N GLU A 101 -15.75 15.05 -1.81
CA GLU A 101 -15.05 16.31 -2.12
C GLU A 101 -14.65 16.41 -3.59
N ILE A 102 -14.24 15.28 -4.19
CA ILE A 102 -13.80 15.23 -5.59
C ILE A 102 -14.89 14.74 -6.56
N GLY A 103 -16.10 14.45 -6.06
CA GLY A 103 -17.21 13.95 -6.86
C GLY A 103 -16.95 12.58 -7.49
N GLN A 104 -16.23 11.69 -6.81
CA GLN A 104 -15.91 10.33 -7.27
C GLN A 104 -16.53 9.28 -6.35
N SER A 105 -16.46 8.04 -6.81
CA SER A 105 -16.85 6.82 -6.10
C SER A 105 -15.68 5.84 -6.04
N MET A 106 -15.83 4.78 -5.26
CA MET A 106 -14.85 3.68 -5.23
C MET A 106 -14.60 3.05 -6.60
N SER A 107 -15.59 3.07 -7.50
CA SER A 107 -15.46 2.50 -8.84
C SER A 107 -14.61 3.34 -9.79
N ASP A 108 -14.35 4.61 -9.44
CA ASP A 108 -13.58 5.53 -10.28
C ASP A 108 -12.06 5.35 -10.15
N ARG A 109 -11.59 4.64 -9.12
CA ARG A 109 -10.17 4.27 -8.98
C ARG A 109 -9.73 3.37 -10.12
N LEU A 110 -8.43 3.33 -10.40
CA LEU A 110 -7.88 2.40 -11.40
C LEU A 110 -7.92 0.98 -10.86
N LYS A 111 -8.34 0.05 -11.70
CA LYS A 111 -8.23 -1.39 -11.46
C LYS A 111 -6.75 -1.75 -11.45
N PRO A 112 -6.24 -2.34 -10.36
CA PRO A 112 -4.85 -2.72 -10.32
C PRO A 112 -4.57 -3.96 -11.16
N ALA A 113 -3.30 -4.10 -11.55
CA ALA A 113 -2.77 -5.28 -12.20
C ALA A 113 -1.48 -5.72 -11.53
N ILE A 114 -1.26 -7.03 -11.46
CA ILE A 114 0.04 -7.62 -11.16
C ILE A 114 0.89 -7.49 -12.42
N GLU A 115 2.00 -6.77 -12.31
CA GLU A 115 2.94 -6.53 -13.42
C GLU A 115 3.97 -7.65 -13.50
N SER A 116 4.45 -8.10 -12.35
CA SER A 116 5.36 -9.24 -12.27
C SER A 116 5.35 -9.90 -10.91
N THR A 117 5.70 -11.18 -10.89
CA THR A 117 6.00 -11.95 -9.68
C THR A 117 7.28 -12.74 -9.90
N GLN A 118 8.11 -12.85 -8.86
CA GLN A 118 9.34 -13.63 -8.92
C GLN A 118 9.58 -14.39 -7.62
N ILE A 119 10.07 -15.62 -7.74
CA ILE A 119 10.54 -16.44 -6.62
C ILE A 119 12.00 -16.78 -6.86
N ILE A 120 12.84 -16.50 -5.86
CA ILE A 120 14.26 -16.85 -5.86
C ILE A 120 14.51 -17.74 -4.64
N THR A 121 14.65 -19.03 -4.88
CA THR A 121 14.97 -20.03 -3.85
C THR A 121 16.45 -19.97 -3.49
N SER A 122 16.79 -20.30 -2.25
CA SER A 122 18.18 -20.39 -1.79
C SER A 122 19.00 -19.15 -2.14
N VAL A 123 18.52 -17.97 -1.73
CA VAL A 123 19.14 -16.68 -2.10
C VAL A 123 20.63 -16.67 -1.75
N GLU A 124 21.42 -16.26 -2.74
CA GLU A 124 22.87 -16.21 -2.64
C GLU A 124 23.32 -15.18 -1.56
N PRO A 125 24.35 -15.51 -0.74
CA PRO A 125 24.81 -14.64 0.34
C PRO A 125 25.09 -13.17 -0.01
N TYR A 126 25.82 -12.87 -1.07
CA TYR A 126 26.10 -11.48 -1.46
C TYR A 126 24.84 -10.75 -1.92
N GLN A 127 23.94 -11.42 -2.65
CA GLN A 127 22.65 -10.83 -3.00
C GLN A 127 21.85 -10.48 -1.73
N ALA A 128 21.76 -11.39 -0.77
CA ALA A 128 21.09 -11.13 0.51
C ALA A 128 21.71 -9.92 1.22
N GLN A 129 23.04 -9.82 1.27
CA GLN A 129 23.73 -8.66 1.85
C GLN A 129 23.38 -7.34 1.15
N LEU A 130 23.30 -7.33 -0.18
CA LEU A 130 22.93 -6.12 -0.93
C LEU A 130 21.47 -5.72 -0.71
N LEU A 131 20.55 -6.67 -0.66
CA LEU A 131 19.15 -6.43 -0.35
C LEU A 131 18.98 -5.89 1.08
N ASN A 132 19.74 -6.43 2.03
CA ASN A 132 19.70 -6.00 3.43
C ASN A 132 20.20 -4.57 3.67
N LYS A 133 20.93 -3.95 2.72
CA LYS A 133 21.40 -2.56 2.84
C LYS A 133 20.28 -1.53 2.75
N TRP A 134 19.17 -1.86 2.12
CA TRP A 134 18.09 -0.90 1.89
C TRP A 134 16.73 -1.36 2.44
N ARG A 135 16.58 -2.63 2.81
CA ARG A 135 15.35 -3.15 3.43
C ARG A 135 15.00 -2.35 4.69
N LYS A 136 13.72 -2.11 4.89
CA LYS A 136 13.16 -1.51 6.11
C LYS A 136 12.40 -2.52 6.99
N GLY A 137 12.05 -3.69 6.44
CA GLY A 137 11.41 -4.80 7.14
C GLY A 137 12.42 -5.74 7.79
N THR A 138 12.23 -7.06 7.70
CA THR A 138 13.10 -8.13 8.24
C THR A 138 14.32 -8.44 7.37
N LEU A 139 15.40 -8.93 7.98
CA LEU A 139 16.61 -9.33 7.27
C LEU A 139 16.33 -10.54 6.37
N LEU A 140 16.76 -10.47 5.12
CA LEU A 140 16.84 -11.64 4.26
C LEU A 140 18.09 -12.44 4.62
N VAL A 141 17.89 -13.62 5.20
CA VAL A 141 18.99 -14.54 5.54
C VAL A 141 19.38 -15.36 4.30
N PRO A 142 20.69 -15.54 4.00
CA PRO A 142 21.12 -16.39 2.89
C PRO A 142 20.53 -17.80 2.95
N GLY A 143 20.21 -18.37 1.78
CA GLY A 143 19.58 -19.69 1.68
C GLY A 143 18.06 -19.70 1.91
N ARG A 144 17.44 -18.60 2.38
CA ARG A 144 15.98 -18.46 2.40
C ARG A 144 15.43 -18.22 0.99
N THR A 145 14.14 -18.40 0.83
CA THR A 145 13.43 -18.02 -0.40
C THR A 145 13.03 -16.54 -0.32
N LEU A 146 13.22 -15.80 -1.42
CA LEU A 146 12.75 -14.44 -1.61
C LEU A 146 11.60 -14.45 -2.62
N GLY A 147 10.47 -13.85 -2.22
CA GLY A 147 9.35 -13.55 -3.09
C GLY A 147 9.29 -12.07 -3.41
N ILE A 148 9.00 -11.74 -4.66
CA ILE A 148 8.84 -10.37 -5.15
C ILE A 148 7.49 -10.28 -5.88
N VAL A 149 6.69 -9.28 -5.53
CA VAL A 149 5.44 -8.94 -6.24
C VAL A 149 5.53 -7.48 -6.66
N GLU A 150 5.19 -7.20 -7.92
CA GLU A 150 5.07 -5.85 -8.47
C GLU A 150 3.65 -5.61 -8.99
N CYS A 151 3.08 -4.46 -8.68
CA CYS A 151 1.77 -4.06 -9.17
C CYS A 151 1.70 -2.58 -9.56
N ALA A 152 0.72 -2.23 -10.36
CA ALA A 152 0.34 -0.85 -10.65
C ALA A 152 -1.18 -0.66 -10.48
N PRO A 153 -1.65 0.50 -9.97
CA PRO A 153 -0.89 1.56 -9.28
C PRO A 153 -0.16 1.11 -8.00
N ALA A 154 0.78 1.93 -7.50
CA ALA A 154 1.73 1.49 -6.50
C ALA A 154 1.14 1.25 -5.11
N ALA A 155 0.16 2.07 -4.71
CA ALA A 155 -0.45 1.97 -3.38
C ALA A 155 -1.17 0.62 -3.14
N TYR A 156 -1.60 -0.09 -4.19
CA TYR A 156 -2.24 -1.41 -4.08
C TYR A 156 -1.31 -2.49 -3.53
N ILE A 157 0.00 -2.27 -3.51
CA ILE A 157 0.93 -3.24 -2.93
C ILE A 157 0.72 -3.45 -1.43
N ALA A 158 0.07 -2.50 -0.75
CA ALA A 158 -0.25 -2.63 0.67
C ALA A 158 -1.28 -3.73 0.93
N ILE A 159 -2.30 -3.90 0.07
CA ILE A 159 -3.25 -5.01 0.22
C ILE A 159 -2.56 -6.35 -0.09
N ALA A 160 -1.65 -6.36 -1.06
CA ALA A 160 -0.83 -7.53 -1.35
C ALA A 160 -0.01 -7.94 -0.13
N ALA A 161 0.63 -6.99 0.55
CA ALA A 161 1.42 -7.26 1.76
C ALA A 161 0.57 -7.84 2.89
N ASN A 162 -0.60 -7.24 3.14
CA ASN A 162 -1.51 -7.68 4.20
C ASN A 162 -2.08 -9.08 3.95
N GLU A 163 -2.56 -9.35 2.73
CA GLU A 163 -3.14 -10.66 2.39
C GLU A 163 -2.07 -11.75 2.24
N ALA A 164 -0.85 -11.41 1.80
CA ALA A 164 0.29 -12.32 1.80
C ALA A 164 0.64 -12.81 3.21
N GLU A 165 0.74 -11.89 4.17
CA GLU A 165 1.01 -12.24 5.57
C GLU A 165 -0.12 -13.06 6.18
N LYS A 166 -1.37 -12.72 5.87
CA LYS A 166 -2.55 -13.44 6.36
C LYS A 166 -2.61 -14.88 5.85
N ALA A 167 -2.12 -15.14 4.64
CA ALA A 167 -2.23 -16.44 3.99
C ALA A 167 -1.09 -17.41 4.34
N ALA A 168 0.08 -16.92 4.72
CA ALA A 168 1.25 -17.76 4.94
C ALA A 168 2.23 -17.18 5.98
N ASP A 169 2.96 -18.06 6.65
CA ASP A 169 4.07 -17.64 7.52
C ASP A 169 5.27 -17.19 6.68
N ILE A 170 5.28 -15.89 6.38
CA ILE A 170 6.34 -15.16 5.70
C ILE A 170 6.76 -13.94 6.52
N ASP A 171 7.97 -13.44 6.28
CA ASP A 171 8.45 -12.18 6.83
C ASP A 171 8.47 -11.11 5.74
N ILE A 172 8.08 -9.89 6.10
CA ILE A 172 8.10 -8.74 5.19
C ILE A 172 9.51 -8.15 5.19
N VAL A 173 10.18 -8.18 4.04
CA VAL A 173 11.50 -7.58 3.85
C VAL A 173 11.37 -6.11 3.49
N GLU A 174 10.47 -5.76 2.57
CA GLU A 174 10.22 -4.38 2.15
C GLU A 174 8.84 -4.24 1.52
N VAL A 175 8.18 -3.11 1.76
CA VAL A 175 6.98 -2.68 1.02
C VAL A 175 7.21 -1.27 0.47
N ARG A 176 7.23 -1.14 -0.85
CA ARG A 176 7.36 0.14 -1.57
C ARG A 176 6.03 0.49 -2.21
N ALA A 177 5.22 1.30 -1.54
CA ALA A 177 3.87 1.68 -1.97
C ALA A 177 3.78 3.03 -2.70
N VAL A 178 4.93 3.65 -3.02
CA VAL A 178 5.02 4.99 -3.63
C VAL A 178 5.86 4.93 -4.90
N GLY A 179 5.38 5.57 -5.97
CA GLY A 179 6.02 5.64 -7.29
C GLY A 179 5.10 5.10 -8.38
N ARG A 180 5.65 4.83 -9.57
CA ARG A 180 4.88 4.27 -10.69
C ARG A 180 4.42 2.82 -10.46
N PHE A 181 5.25 2.04 -9.77
CA PHE A 181 5.00 0.64 -9.47
C PHE A 181 5.22 0.38 -7.98
N GLY A 182 4.31 -0.39 -7.39
CA GLY A 182 4.41 -0.88 -6.03
C GLY A 182 5.20 -2.17 -6.00
N ARG A 183 6.03 -2.37 -4.97
CA ARG A 183 6.83 -3.61 -4.83
C ARG A 183 6.78 -4.16 -3.41
N LEU A 184 6.49 -5.46 -3.30
CA LEU A 184 6.53 -6.24 -2.08
C LEU A 184 7.69 -7.22 -2.16
N PHE A 185 8.51 -7.26 -1.12
CA PHE A 185 9.57 -8.25 -0.93
C PHE A 185 9.27 -9.02 0.35
N ILE A 186 9.17 -10.34 0.24
CA ILE A 186 8.89 -11.25 1.36
C ILE A 186 9.91 -12.38 1.41
N THR A 187 10.12 -12.97 2.59
CA THR A 187 10.98 -14.14 2.74
C THR A 187 10.33 -15.21 3.61
N GLY A 188 10.63 -16.48 3.33
CA GLY A 188 9.97 -17.60 3.97
C GLY A 188 10.56 -18.94 3.55
N SER A 189 9.83 -20.02 3.87
CA SER A 189 9.98 -21.28 3.15
C SER A 189 9.53 -21.11 1.70
N GLU A 190 9.95 -22.00 0.80
CA GLU A 190 9.51 -21.94 -0.60
C GLU A 190 7.98 -22.03 -0.73
N ASP A 191 7.35 -22.95 0.00
CA ASP A 191 5.89 -23.14 -0.04
C ASP A 191 5.14 -21.96 0.58
N SER A 192 5.64 -21.39 1.68
CA SER A 192 5.08 -20.18 2.28
C SER A 192 5.13 -19.01 1.30
N VAL A 193 6.25 -18.81 0.61
CA VAL A 193 6.41 -17.71 -0.35
C VAL A 193 5.50 -17.90 -1.56
N LYS A 194 5.35 -19.12 -2.10
CA LYS A 194 4.40 -19.42 -3.18
C LYS A 194 2.97 -19.06 -2.77
N THR A 195 2.53 -19.56 -1.62
CA THR A 195 1.20 -19.31 -1.06
C THR A 195 0.94 -17.81 -0.85
N ALA A 196 1.92 -17.09 -0.31
CA ALA A 196 1.84 -15.65 -0.10
C ALA A 196 1.71 -14.85 -1.41
N ILE A 197 2.47 -15.20 -2.44
CA ILE A 197 2.39 -14.54 -3.77
C ILE A 197 1.03 -14.80 -4.42
N GLU A 198 0.51 -16.03 -4.35
CA GLU A 198 -0.81 -16.36 -4.87
C GLU A 198 -1.91 -15.54 -4.18
N ALA A 199 -1.88 -15.48 -2.84
CA ALA A 199 -2.82 -14.67 -2.07
C ALA A 199 -2.73 -13.17 -2.41
N ALA A 200 -1.51 -12.63 -2.52
CA ALA A 200 -1.28 -11.26 -2.96
C ALA A 200 -1.86 -10.98 -4.35
N ALA A 201 -1.63 -11.88 -5.31
CA ALA A 201 -2.12 -11.73 -6.67
C ALA A 201 -3.66 -11.80 -6.73
N VAL A 202 -4.29 -12.72 -5.98
CA VAL A 202 -5.75 -12.80 -5.87
C VAL A 202 -6.32 -11.53 -5.27
N ALA A 203 -5.73 -11.03 -4.18
CA ALA A 203 -6.18 -9.82 -3.50
C ALA A 203 -6.12 -8.59 -4.42
N VAL A 204 -5.00 -8.42 -5.13
CA VAL A 204 -4.84 -7.29 -6.07
C VAL A 204 -5.82 -7.43 -7.24
N ASN A 205 -5.86 -8.58 -7.92
CA ASN A 205 -6.71 -8.75 -9.11
C ASN A 205 -8.22 -8.74 -8.79
N GLY A 206 -8.60 -9.03 -7.55
CA GLY A 206 -9.98 -8.98 -7.06
C GLY A 206 -10.51 -7.55 -6.85
N ILE A 207 -9.66 -6.53 -6.90
CA ILE A 207 -10.05 -5.14 -6.74
C ILE A 207 -10.72 -4.62 -8.02
N GLU A 208 -11.94 -4.13 -7.89
CA GLU A 208 -12.66 -3.45 -8.96
C GLU A 208 -12.18 -2.01 -9.16
N GLY A 209 -12.27 -1.53 -10.40
CA GLY A 209 -11.93 -0.16 -10.80
C GLY A 209 -12.02 -0.01 -12.32
N LYS A 210 -11.73 1.20 -12.81
CA LYS A 210 -11.63 1.50 -14.24
C LYS A 210 -10.34 0.94 -14.83
N ALA A 211 -10.36 0.61 -16.12
CA ALA A 211 -9.13 0.27 -16.83
C ALA A 211 -8.14 1.45 -16.78
N ALA A 212 -6.85 1.15 -16.73
CA ALA A 212 -5.83 2.15 -16.98
C ALA A 212 -5.83 2.45 -18.49
N ASP A 213 -6.07 3.71 -18.86
CA ASP A 213 -5.92 4.22 -20.23
C ASP A 213 -4.44 4.28 -20.65
#